data_AF-A0A8X8K8R1-F1
#
_entry.id   AF-A0A8X8K8R1-F1
#
_cell.length_a   1.000
_cell.length_b   1.000
_cell.length_c   1.000
_cell.angle_alpha   90.00
_cell.angle_beta   90.00
_cell.angle_gamma   90.00
#
_symmetry.space_group_name_H-M   'P 1'
#
loop_
_entity.id
_entity.type
_entity.pdbx_description
1 polymer ?
#
loop_
_entity_poly.entity_id
_entity_poly.type
_entity_poly.pdbx_seq_one_letter_code
_entity_poly.pdbx_strand_id
1 'polypeptide(L)' 'MIWLLAVIGIPILVVLMLFFSMADDFWQLIRLRLDLSRIFGDLIHVLFIVGIGIVAEVFSIFMLIKDVL' A
#
# COMPACT_ATOMS: atom_id res chain seq x y z
N MET A 1 -12.83 -12.87 14.76
CA MET A 1 -12.37 -11.54 15.25
C MET A 1 -11.08 -11.07 14.59
N ILE A 2 -10.05 -11.92 14.43
CA ILE A 2 -8.76 -11.54 13.81
C ILE A 2 -8.90 -11.06 12.35
N TRP A 3 -9.84 -11.62 11.58
CA TRP A 3 -10.12 -11.17 10.21
C TRP A 3 -10.74 -9.77 10.14
N LEU A 4 -11.51 -9.38 11.15
CA LEU A 4 -12.06 -8.02 11.24
C LEU A 4 -10.92 -7.01 11.46
N LEU A 5 -9.93 -7.38 12.28
CA LEU A 5 -8.71 -6.59 12.46
C LEU A 5 -7.87 -6.54 11.18
N ALA A 6 -7.81 -7.63 10.40
CA ALA A 6 -7.11 -7.65 9.12
C ALA A 6 -7.76 -6.73 8.08
N VAL A 7 -9.09 -6.76 7.93
CA VAL A 7 -9.86 -5.90 7.01
C VAL A 7 -9.68 -4.40 7.34
N ILE A 8 -9.49 -4.05 8.61
CA ILE A 8 -9.24 -2.64 8.98
C ILE A 8 -7.74 -2.32 8.93
N GLY A 9 -6.89 -3.28 9.30
CA GLY A 9 -5.45 -3.10 9.42
C GLY A 9 -4.72 -3.04 8.08
N ILE A 10 -5.11 -3.87 7.10
CA ILE A 10 -4.48 -3.92 5.78
C ILE A 10 -4.63 -2.57 5.05
N PRO A 11 -5.81 -1.91 4.99
CA PRO A 11 -5.94 -0.60 4.35
C PRO A 11 -5.08 0.45 5.06
N ILE A 12 -5.04 0.43 6.40
CA ILE A 12 -4.21 1.36 7.17
C ILE A 12 -2.73 1.18 6.83
N LEU A 13 -2.25 -0.08 6.79
CA LEU A 13 -0.87 -0.39 6.45
C LEU A 13 -0.52 0.02 5.02
N VAL A 14 -1.40 -0.24 4.05
CA VAL A 14 -1.21 0.16 2.66
C VAL A 14 -1.11 1.68 2.54
N VAL A 15 -2.01 2.43 3.20
CA VAL A 15 -1.96 3.91 3.20
C VAL A 15 -0.68 4.42 3.86
N LEU A 16 -0.24 3.81 4.96
CA LEU A 16 1.02 4.16 5.63
C LEU A 16 2.23 3.91 4.72
N MET A 17 2.28 2.77 4.04
CA MET A 17 3.36 2.46 3.08
C MET A 17 3.39 3.46 1.93
N LEU A 18 2.23 3.80 1.36
CA LEU A 18 2.12 4.81 0.30
C LEU A 18 2.53 6.21 0.79
N PHE A 19 2.19 6.56 2.03
CA PHE A 19 2.59 7.82 2.65
C PHE A 19 4.11 7.92 2.78
N PHE A 20 4.78 6.86 3.27
CA PHE A 20 6.24 6.84 3.36
C PHE A 20 6.91 6.89 1.97
N SER A 21 6.35 6.17 0.99
CA SER A 21 6.82 6.26 -0.40
C SER A 21 6.74 7.69 -0.95
N MET A 22 5.63 8.39 -0.72
CA MET A 22 5.48 9.79 -1.15
C MET A 22 6.37 10.77 -0.35
N ALA A 23 6.66 10.49 0.92
CA ALA A 23 7.51 11.36 1.74
C ALA A 23 8.95 11.41 1.20
N ASP A 24 9.49 10.28 0.75
CA ASP A 24 10.82 10.21 0.14
C ASP A 24 10.88 11.00 -1.18
N ASP A 25 9.79 10.99 -1.96
CA ASP A 25 9.67 11.77 -3.19
C ASP A 25 9.57 13.27 -2.90
N PHE A 26 8.78 13.64 -1.87
CA PHE A 26 8.63 15.02 -1.44
C PHE A 26 9.96 15.65 -1.01
N TRP A 27 10.77 14.91 -0.23
CA TRP A 27 12.11 15.37 0.17
C TRP A 27 13.07 15.55 -1.02
N GLN A 28 12.92 14.77 -2.08
CA GLN A 28 13.74 14.88 -3.29
C GLN A 28 13.30 16.03 -4.19
N LEU A 29 11.99 16.28 -4.29
CA LEU A 29 11.44 17.42 -5.01
C LEU A 29 11.93 18.74 -4.39
N ILE A 30 11.99 18.83 -3.06
CA ILE A 30 12.61 19.96 -2.35
C ILE A 30 14.10 20.13 -2.71
N ARG A 31 14.83 19.03 -2.95
CA ARG A 31 16.25 19.06 -3.33
C ARG A 31 16.50 19.28 -4.83
N LEU A 32 15.45 19.50 -5.64
CA LEU A 32 15.52 19.77 -7.09
C LEU A 32 16.28 18.71 -7.91
N ARG A 33 16.38 17.47 -7.41
CA ARG A 33 17.02 16.33 -8.12
C ARG A 33 15.95 15.39 -8.68
N LEU A 34 15.21 15.83 -9.70
CA LEU A 34 14.23 14.98 -10.38
C LEU A 34 14.93 14.08 -11.40
N ASP A 35 15.07 12.80 -11.06
CA ASP A 35 15.61 11.78 -11.95
C ASP A 35 14.44 10.95 -12.53
N LEU A 36 14.21 11.07 -13.85
CA LEU A 36 13.09 10.41 -14.55
C LEU A 36 13.17 8.88 -14.47
N SER A 37 14.38 8.33 -14.37
CA SER A 37 14.60 6.89 -14.14
C SER A 37 13.93 6.40 -12.87
N ARG A 38 13.82 7.27 -11.87
CA ARG A 38 13.35 6.92 -10.54
C ARG A 38 11.83 6.95 -10.45
N ILE A 39 11.18 7.88 -11.16
CA ILE A 39 9.71 7.95 -11.27
C ILE A 39 9.10 6.63 -11.75
N PHE A 40 9.74 5.96 -12.72
CA PHE A 40 9.28 4.63 -13.16
C PHE A 40 9.48 3.56 -12.10
N GLY A 41 10.56 3.63 -11.32
CA GLY A 41 10.80 2.74 -10.18
C GLY A 41 9.76 2.92 -9.07
N ASP A 42 9.46 4.16 -8.70
CA ASP A 42 8.47 4.48 -7.67
C ASP A 42 7.05 4.13 -8.13
N LEU A 43 6.73 4.32 -9.41
CA LEU A 43 5.45 3.87 -9.98
C LEU A 43 5.27 2.35 -9.85
N ILE A 44 6.30 1.56 -10.19
CA ILE A 44 6.26 0.10 -10.03
C ILE A 44 6.14 -0.27 -8.55
N HIS A 45 6.85 0.43 -7.67
CA HIS A 45 6.79 0.20 -6.23
C HIS A 45 5.38 0.45 -5.67
N VAL A 46 4.75 1.57 -6.04
CA VAL A 46 3.38 1.91 -5.67
C VAL A 46 2.40 0.87 -6.22
N LEU A 47 2.55 0.47 -7.48
CA LEU A 47 1.73 -0.60 -8.08
C LEU A 47 1.86 -1.92 -7.33
N PHE A 48 3.05 -2.24 -6.84
CA PHE A 48 3.30 -3.44 -6.06
C PHE A 48 2.63 -3.38 -4.68
N ILE A 49 2.76 -2.26 -3.96
CA ILE A 49 2.10 -2.04 -2.67
C ILE A 49 0.58 -2.15 -2.82
N VAL A 50 0.01 -1.47 -3.82
CA VAL A 50 -1.44 -1.48 -4.08
C VAL A 50 -1.89 -2.88 -4.50
N GLY A 51 -1.15 -3.55 -5.38
CA GLY A 51 -1.47 -4.90 -5.84
C GLY A 51 -1.50 -5.92 -4.71
N ILE A 52 -0.46 -5.96 -3.87
CA ILE A 52 -0.42 -6.84 -2.70
C ILE A 52 -1.52 -6.47 -1.70
N GLY A 53 -1.72 -5.18 -1.46
CA GLY A 53 -2.77 -4.68 -0.57
C GLY A 53 -4.16 -5.18 -0.98
N ILE A 54 -4.51 -5.04 -2.26
CA ILE A 54 -5.79 -5.52 -2.79
C ILE A 54 -5.93 -7.04 -2.64
N VAL A 55 -4.90 -7.81 -2.97
CA VAL A 55 -4.96 -9.28 -2.85
C VAL A 55 -5.14 -9.70 -1.39
N ALA A 56 -4.40 -9.07 -0.46
CA ALA A 56 -4.53 -9.32 0.96
C ALA A 56 -5.91 -8.91 1.50
N GLU A 57 -6.44 -7.78 1.03
CA GLU A 57 -7.76 -7.28 1.40
C GLU A 57 -8.87 -8.25 0.96
N VAL A 58 -8.85 -8.64 -0.32
CA VAL A 58 -9.81 -9.61 -0.88
C VAL A 58 -9.77 -10.92 -0.12
N PHE A 59 -8.57 -11.42 0.21
CA PHE A 59 -8.40 -12.63 1.01
C PHE A 59 -8.96 -12.48 2.43
N SER A 60 -8.70 -11.34 3.08
CA SER A 60 -9.18 -11.08 4.44
C SER A 60 -10.70 -10.95 4.51
N ILE A 61 -11.32 -10.30 3.51
CA ILE A 61 -12.77 -10.19 3.37
C ILE A 61 -13.37 -11.58 3.12
N PHE A 62 -12.78 -12.38 2.23
CA PHE A 62 -13.23 -13.74 1.97
C PHE A 62 -13.22 -14.59 3.25
N MET A 63 -12.12 -14.55 4.01
CA MET A 63 -12.03 -15.29 5.28
C MET A 63 -13.00 -14.77 6.34
N LEU A 64 -13.21 -13.44 6.41
CA LEU A 64 -14.20 -12.86 7.30
C LEU A 64 -15.61 -13.38 6.97
N ILE A 65 -15.99 -13.40 5.69
CA ILE A 65 -17.29 -13.93 5.26
C ILE A 65 -17.38 -15.42 5.61
N LYS A 66 -16.34 -16.21 5.29
CA LYS A 66 -16.30 -17.66 5.55
C LYS A 66 -16.42 -18.03 7.03
N ASP A 67 -15.85 -17.22 7.91
CA ASP A 67 -15.85 -17.50 9.36
C ASP A 67 -17.08 -16.92 10.07
N VAL A 68 -17.84 -16.04 9.42
CA VAL A 68 -19.06 -15.40 9.97
C VAL A 68 -20.34 -16.05 9.45
N LEU A 69 -20.34 -16.57 8.21
CA LEU A 69 -21.46 -17.24 7.56
C LEU A 69 -21.39 -18.76 7.73
#